data_AF-A0A6I4MRM2-F1
#
_entry.id   AF-A0A6I4MRM2-F1
#
_cell.length_a   1.000
_cell.length_b   1.000
_cell.length_c   1.000
_cell.angle_alpha   90.00
_cell.angle_beta   90.00
_cell.angle_gamma   90.00
#
_symmetry.space_group_name_H-M   'P 1'
#
loop_
_entity.id
_entity.type
_entity.pdbx_description
1 polymer ?
#
loop_
_entity_poly.entity_id
_entity_poly.type
_entity_poly.pdbx_seq_one_letter_code
_entity_poly.pdbx_strand_id
1 'polypeptide(L)'
;MTTTPHRDIAALDVPADTVAAEAACITLRQAATATHSESDRLAYALDQRLVAHMDEEPTDATYPGWAEHIAALAASNKRHQEAS
;
A
#
# COMPACT_ATOMS: atom_id res chain seq x y z
N MET A 1 -34.93 26.68 14.67
CA MET A 1 -35.03 25.92 13.42
C MET A 1 -33.64 25.93 12.79
N THR A 2 -32.91 24.83 12.90
CA THR A 2 -31.59 24.67 12.30
C THR A 2 -31.76 24.18 10.86
N THR A 3 -31.43 25.04 9.90
CA THR A 3 -31.45 24.71 8.48
C THR A 3 -30.31 23.73 8.21
N THR A 4 -30.63 22.48 7.88
CA THR A 4 -29.63 21.53 7.38
C THR A 4 -29.05 22.09 6.09
N PRO A 5 -27.73 22.30 5.97
CA PRO A 5 -27.15 22.77 4.73
C PRO A 5 -27.46 21.76 3.62
N HIS A 6 -28.09 22.25 2.55
CA HIS A 6 -28.34 21.45 1.35
C HIS A 6 -26.99 21.18 0.69
N ARG A 7 -26.52 19.94 0.77
CA ARG A 7 -25.28 19.51 0.13
C ARG A 7 -25.62 19.16 -1.32
N ASP A 8 -25.00 19.86 -2.27
CA ASP A 8 -25.16 19.57 -3.70
C ASP A 8 -24.72 18.13 -3.99
N ILE A 9 -25.61 17.34 -4.58
CA ILE A 9 -25.38 15.93 -4.86
C ILE A 9 -24.29 15.74 -5.94
N ALA A 10 -24.12 16.73 -6.82
CA ALA A 10 -23.05 16.71 -7.83
C ALA A 10 -21.65 16.76 -7.19
N ALA A 11 -21.52 17.31 -5.98
CA ALA A 11 -20.26 17.31 -5.24
C ALA A 11 -19.91 15.93 -4.64
N LEU A 12 -20.79 14.94 -4.76
CA LEU A 12 -20.54 13.55 -4.35
C LEU A 12 -20.10 12.67 -5.53
N ASP A 13 -20.07 13.22 -6.75
CA ASP A 13 -19.64 12.49 -7.94
C ASP A 13 -18.11 12.44 -7.95
N VAL A 14 -17.56 11.31 -7.50
CA VAL A 14 -16.12 11.03 -7.44
C VAL A 14 -15.78 9.92 -8.43
N PRO A 15 -14.57 9.92 -9.03
CA PRO A 15 -14.17 8.87 -9.94
C PRO A 15 -14.29 7.48 -9.30
N ALA A 16 -14.75 6.50 -10.08
CA ALA A 16 -14.95 5.14 -9.60
C ALA A 16 -13.67 4.52 -9.02
N ASP A 17 -12.51 4.84 -9.60
CA ASP A 17 -11.21 4.36 -9.13
C ASP A 17 -10.85 4.91 -7.75
N THR A 18 -11.22 6.17 -7.45
CA THR A 18 -11.04 6.75 -6.11
C THR A 18 -11.88 6.02 -5.07
N VAL A 19 -13.14 5.71 -5.39
CA VAL A 19 -14.03 4.94 -4.50
C VAL A 19 -13.49 3.53 -4.28
N ALA A 20 -13.00 2.89 -5.35
CA ALA A 20 -12.42 1.56 -5.26
C ALA A 20 -11.17 1.53 -4.36
N ALA A 21 -10.28 2.52 -4.48
CA ALA A 21 -9.09 2.65 -3.64
C ALA A 21 -9.45 2.86 -2.16
N GLU A 22 -10.43 3.72 -1.87
CA GLU A 22 -10.91 3.94 -0.50
C GLU A 22 -11.52 2.66 0.11
N ALA A 23 -12.34 1.95 -0.66
CA ALA A 23 -12.95 0.68 -0.24
C ALA A 23 -11.87 -0.36 0.06
N ALA A 24 -10.87 -0.51 -0.80
CA ALA A 24 -9.74 -1.41 -0.58
C ALA A 24 -8.98 -1.06 0.71
N CYS A 25 -8.70 0.23 0.96
CA CYS A 25 -8.04 0.67 2.19
C CYS A 25 -8.87 0.38 3.46
N ILE A 26 -10.20 0.43 3.38
CA ILE A 26 -11.08 0.05 4.49
C ILE A 26 -10.98 -1.46 4.73
N THR A 27 -11.10 -2.27 3.68
CA THR A 27 -11.00 -3.74 3.77
C THR A 27 -9.67 -4.19 4.36
N LEU A 28 -8.55 -3.59 3.91
CA LEU A 28 -7.21 -3.94 4.41
C LEU A 28 -7.03 -3.59 5.89
N ARG A 29 -7.55 -2.43 6.35
CA ARG A 29 -7.53 -2.08 7.79
C ARG A 29 -8.35 -3.04 8.63
N GLN A 30 -9.50 -3.48 8.13
CA GLN A 30 -10.33 -4.46 8.82
C GLN A 30 -9.61 -5.81 8.90
N ALA A 31 -9.00 -6.27 7.81
CA ALA A 31 -8.23 -7.51 7.77
C ALA A 31 -7.02 -7.47 8.71
N ALA A 32 -6.27 -6.36 8.73
CA ALA A 32 -5.15 -6.14 9.65
C ALA A 32 -5.57 -6.20 11.12
N THR A 33 -6.76 -5.69 11.45
CA THR A 33 -7.28 -5.73 12.82
C THR A 33 -7.78 -7.14 13.21
N ALA A 34 -8.24 -7.94 12.23
CA ALA A 34 -8.82 -9.25 12.47
C ALA A 34 -7.80 -10.40 12.50
N THR A 35 -6.62 -10.24 11.88
CA THR A 35 -5.62 -11.31 11.81
C THR A 35 -4.80 -11.48 13.10
N HIS A 36 -4.42 -12.72 13.40
CA HIS A 36 -3.48 -13.05 14.49
C HIS A 36 -2.02 -13.17 14.02
N SER A 37 -1.79 -13.21 12.70
CA SER A 37 -0.44 -13.26 12.12
C SER A 37 0.19 -11.87 12.09
N GLU A 38 1.40 -11.75 12.62
CA GLU A 38 2.18 -10.50 12.50
C GLU A 38 2.62 -10.25 11.06
N SER A 39 2.97 -11.32 10.33
CA SER A 39 3.31 -11.23 8.90
C SER A 39 2.14 -10.69 8.08
N ASP A 40 0.92 -11.14 8.36
CA ASP A 40 -0.26 -10.71 7.62
C ASP A 40 -0.58 -9.24 7.95
N ARG A 41 -0.42 -8.83 9.22
CA ARG A 41 -0.57 -7.41 9.61
C ARG A 41 0.38 -6.51 8.82
N LEU A 42 1.64 -6.93 8.66
CA LEU A 42 2.61 -6.20 7.84
C LEU A 42 2.21 -6.17 6.36
N ALA A 43 1.77 -7.30 5.82
CA ALA A 43 1.31 -7.38 4.43
C ALA A 43 0.14 -6.42 4.16
N TYR A 44 -0.91 -6.46 4.99
CA TYR A 44 -2.06 -5.56 4.82
C TYR A 44 -1.71 -4.09 4.98
N ALA A 45 -0.76 -3.75 5.86
CA ALA A 45 -0.29 -2.37 6.01
C ALA A 45 0.47 -1.89 4.77
N LEU A 46 1.29 -2.76 4.17
CA LEU A 46 2.00 -2.47 2.92
C LEU A 46 1.02 -2.32 1.74
N ASP A 47 0.06 -3.23 1.61
CA ASP A 47 -0.97 -3.16 0.58
C ASP A 47 -1.78 -1.86 0.71
N GLN A 48 -2.12 -1.46 1.93
CA GLN A 48 -2.85 -0.21 2.17
C GLN A 48 -2.04 1.00 1.69
N ARG A 49 -0.72 0.99 1.94
CA ARG A 49 0.17 2.05 1.47
C ARG A 49 0.27 2.06 -0.05
N LEU A 50 0.38 0.90 -0.70
CA LEU A 50 0.44 0.81 -2.16
C LEU A 50 -0.84 1.35 -2.82
N VAL A 51 -2.00 1.04 -2.27
CA VAL A 51 -3.29 1.55 -2.77
C VAL A 51 -3.39 3.07 -2.59
N ALA A 52 -2.94 3.60 -1.45
CA ALA A 52 -3.00 5.04 -1.17
C ALA A 52 -1.99 5.88 -1.98
N HIS A 53 -0.95 5.23 -2.52
CA HIS A 53 0.17 5.88 -3.21
C HIS A 53 0.43 5.26 -4.58
N MET A 54 -0.62 4.83 -5.30
CA MET A 54 -0.49 4.17 -6.61
C MET A 54 0.24 5.00 -7.67
N ASP A 55 0.19 6.33 -7.55
CA ASP A 55 0.85 7.25 -8.47
C ASP A 55 2.33 7.52 -8.11
N GLU A 56 2.82 7.01 -6.98
CA GLU A 56 4.23 7.12 -6.62
C GLU A 56 5.05 6.10 -7.39
N GLU A 57 5.77 6.58 -8.41
CA GLU A 57 6.73 5.74 -9.12
C GLU A 57 7.94 5.45 -8.20
N PRO A 58 8.26 4.17 -7.95
CA PRO A 58 9.45 3.83 -7.17
C PRO A 58 10.69 4.13 -8.01
N THR A 59 11.35 5.23 -7.69
CA THR A 59 12.61 5.64 -8.31
C THR A 59 13.75 5.47 -7.33
N ASP A 60 15.00 5.57 -7.81
CA ASP A 60 16.18 5.63 -6.95
C ASP A 60 16.14 6.86 -6.01
N ALA A 61 15.45 7.94 -6.40
CA ALA A 61 15.25 9.07 -5.49
C ALA A 61 14.32 8.71 -4.31
N THR A 62 13.34 7.82 -4.53
CA THR A 62 12.41 7.34 -3.49
C THR A 62 13.06 6.28 -2.60
N TYR A 63 13.97 5.47 -3.17
CA TYR A 63 14.67 4.38 -2.48
C TYR A 63 16.16 4.35 -2.85
N PRO A 64 16.97 5.31 -2.35
CA PRO A 64 18.36 5.44 -2.74
C PRO A 64 19.18 4.22 -2.33
N GLY A 65 19.93 3.66 -3.27
CA GLY A 65 20.80 2.50 -3.01
C GLY A 65 20.07 1.15 -3.00
N TRP A 66 18.76 1.13 -3.31
CA TRP A 66 17.96 -0.08 -3.28
C TRP A 66 18.39 -1.10 -4.34
N ALA A 67 18.75 -0.62 -5.54
CA ALA A 67 19.23 -1.49 -6.61
C ALA A 67 20.52 -2.22 -6.21
N GLU A 68 21.46 -1.50 -5.59
CA GLU A 68 22.73 -2.02 -5.09
C GLU A 68 22.49 -3.01 -3.94
N HIS A 69 21.57 -2.70 -3.04
CA HIS A 69 21.19 -3.59 -1.94
C HIS A 69 20.66 -4.92 -2.47
N ILE A 70 19.74 -4.90 -3.44
CA ILE A 70 19.17 -6.10 -4.04
C ILE A 70 20.24 -6.90 -4.81
N ALA A 71 21.12 -6.24 -5.55
CA ALA A 71 22.24 -6.90 -6.21
C ALA A 71 23.18 -7.59 -5.22
N ALA A 72 23.49 -6.94 -4.09
CA ALA A 72 24.31 -7.51 -3.02
C ALA A 72 23.63 -8.72 -2.36
N LEU A 73 22.31 -8.64 -2.09
CA LEU A 73 21.53 -9.72 -1.51
C LEU A 73 21.48 -10.95 -2.43
N ALA A 74 21.22 -10.73 -3.73
CA ALA A 74 21.22 -11.80 -4.72
C ALA A 74 22.59 -12.50 -4.83
N ALA A 75 23.68 -11.72 -4.83
CA ALA A 75 25.03 -12.27 -4.83
C ALA A 75 25.33 -13.09 -3.57
N SER A 76 24.84 -12.65 -2.40
CA SER A 76 24.98 -13.40 -1.14
C SER A 76 24.25 -14.73 -1.16
N ASN A 77 23.00 -14.74 -1.62
CA ASN A 77 22.19 -15.96 -1.71
C ASN A 77 22.81 -16.99 -2.67
N LYS A 78 23.34 -16.54 -3.81
CA LYS A 78 24.05 -17.40 -4.77
C LYS A 78 25.26 -18.09 -4.14
N ARG A 79 26.09 -17.35 -3.38
CA ARG A 79 27.25 -17.94 -2.68
C ARG A 79 26.84 -18.99 -1.65
N HIS A 80 25.73 -18.80 -0.95
CA HIS A 80 25.22 -19.78 0.01
C HIS A 80 24.75 -21.08 -0.67
N GLN A 81 24.12 -20.97 -1.85
CA GLN A 81 23.68 -22.14 -2.61
C GLN A 81 24.84 -22.96 -3.17
N GLU A 82 25.93 -22.30 -3.61
CA GLU A 82 27.12 -22.97 -4.13
C GLU A 82 27.98 -23.64 -3.04
N ALA A 83 27.81 -23.21 -1.78
CA ALA A 83 28.54 -23.74 -0.62
C ALA A 83 27.80 -24.86 0.14
N SER A 84 26.58 -25.22 -0.27
CA SER A 84 25.77 -26.31 0.29
C SER A 84 25.83 -27.56 -0.59
#